data_AF-A0A374PC56-F1
#
_entry.id   AF-A0A374PC56-F1
#
_cell.length_a   1.000
_cell.length_b   1.000
_cell.length_c   1.000
_cell.angle_alpha   90.00
_cell.angle_beta   90.00
_cell.angle_gamma   90.00
#
_symmetry.space_group_name_H-M   'P 1'
#
loop_
_entity.id
_entity.type
_entity.pdbx_description
1 polymer ?
#
loop_
_entity_poly.entity_id
_entity_poly.type
_entity_poly.pdbx_seq_one_letter_code
_entity_poly.pdbx_strand_id
1 'polypeptide(L)'
;MKMTRREKMIWSLLAGVLVLLFLLSSTDLIIKEKKTEIYPISIVIGDTTDDYYTNFRKGVDKAADEYNVDVNFITLYEKGDVTEQMELLKREIDDGAKAAVLVPLKQQECSAILDGMVLSSPLIVMGTIFPGDWAMSGISQDYQETGKMLGDAIARENTPDKPVLVFSEGLEYGYNKEVYKSLLAALSQAGFHVQLYEKYRNGASGASAAESEDDFHRTIEENAVSGSGEEILVALDVQSLDQVADVIAGSPVYGKDTPNLYGFGSTTKILNQMDRGVIKGLVTTNQFDAGYLSIVKAVEAIEKRGDRDQIVLESYYIEKDDLKETRFEKILYPIE
;
A
#
# COMPACT_ATOMS: atom_id res chain seq x y z
N MET A 1 27.53 74.91 3.67
CA MET A 1 26.21 75.16 4.33
C MET A 1 26.29 74.60 5.75
N LYS A 2 26.25 75.45 6.80
CA LYS A 2 26.31 74.96 8.20
C LYS A 2 24.91 74.51 8.60
N MET A 3 24.73 73.20 8.83
CA MET A 3 23.45 72.67 9.31
C MET A 3 23.03 73.35 10.63
N THR A 4 21.79 73.79 10.68
CA THR A 4 21.16 74.39 11.86
C THR A 4 20.95 73.33 12.95
N ARG A 5 20.81 73.77 14.22
CA ARG A 5 20.59 72.84 15.35
C ARG A 5 19.35 71.95 15.16
N ARG A 6 18.31 72.45 14.49
CA ARG A 6 17.08 71.70 14.21
C ARG A 6 17.31 70.59 13.18
N GLU A 7 18.05 70.84 12.11
CA GLU A 7 18.38 69.83 11.09
C GLU A 7 19.20 68.69 11.69
N LYS A 8 20.20 69.01 12.54
CA LYS A 8 20.98 67.98 13.24
C LYS A 8 20.11 67.08 14.11
N MET A 9 19.13 67.65 14.80
CA MET A 9 18.20 66.89 15.64
C MET A 9 17.29 65.97 14.82
N ILE A 10 16.82 66.43 13.66
CA ILE A 10 16.02 65.62 12.73
C ILE A 10 16.86 64.46 12.18
N TRP A 11 18.09 64.72 11.71
CA TRP A 11 18.98 63.67 11.20
C TRP A 11 19.36 62.64 12.27
N SER A 12 19.59 63.06 13.51
CA SER A 12 19.85 62.14 14.62
C SER A 12 18.63 61.28 14.95
N LEU A 13 17.42 61.84 14.92
CA LEU A 13 16.19 61.08 15.14
C LEU A 13 15.94 60.08 14.01
N LEU A 14 16.17 60.49 12.77
CA LEU A 14 16.02 59.64 11.59
C LEU A 14 17.03 58.48 11.60
N ALA A 15 18.28 58.74 12.00
CA ALA A 15 19.27 57.69 12.22
C ALA A 15 18.86 56.74 13.35
N GLY A 16 18.29 57.25 14.45
CA GLY A 16 17.78 56.42 15.54
C GLY A 16 16.62 55.52 15.11
N VAL A 17 15.69 56.04 14.30
CA VAL A 17 14.59 55.24 13.72
C VAL A 17 15.12 54.17 12.76
N LEU A 18 16.12 54.49 11.94
CA LEU A 18 16.77 53.53 11.04
C LEU A 18 17.46 52.39 11.81
N VAL A 19 18.16 52.71 12.90
CA VAL A 19 18.79 51.70 13.76
C VAL A 19 17.72 50.84 14.45
N LEU A 20 16.62 51.44 14.90
CA LEU A 20 15.50 50.70 15.49
C LEU A 20 14.84 49.76 14.48
N LEU A 21 14.57 50.23 13.26
CA LEU A 21 14.02 49.41 12.18
C LEU A 21 14.99 48.29 11.78
N PHE A 22 16.29 48.58 11.74
CA PHE A 22 17.31 47.57 11.51
C PHE A 22 17.30 46.50 12.61
N LEU A 23 17.26 46.90 13.88
CA LEU A 23 17.19 45.93 14.99
C LEU A 23 15.89 45.12 14.96
N LEU A 24 14.75 45.76 14.71
CA LEU A 24 13.46 45.07 14.58
C LEU A 24 13.40 44.13 13.37
N SER A 25 14.17 44.42 12.32
CA SER A 25 14.30 43.56 11.14
C SER A 25 15.38 42.50 11.28
N SER A 26 16.45 42.73 12.05
CA SER A 26 17.58 41.80 12.21
C SER A 26 17.41 40.87 13.41
N THR A 27 16.40 41.11 14.24
CA THR A 27 16.02 40.22 15.33
C THR A 27 14.66 39.63 15.00
N ASP A 28 14.43 38.36 15.32
CA ASP A 28 13.15 37.65 15.12
C ASP A 28 12.03 38.16 16.07
N LEU A 29 12.04 39.46 16.39
CA LEU A 29 11.09 40.13 17.29
C LEU A 29 9.75 40.43 16.60
N ILE A 30 9.73 40.60 15.27
CA ILE A 30 8.51 40.88 14.48
C ILE A 30 8.07 39.67 13.63
N ILE A 31 9.00 38.96 13.00
CA ILE A 31 8.73 37.78 12.17
C ILE A 31 9.43 36.59 12.83
N LYS A 32 8.73 35.88 13.71
CA LYS A 32 9.15 34.52 14.05
C LYS A 32 8.84 33.67 12.82
N GLU A 33 9.83 33.40 11.97
CA GLU A 33 9.75 32.24 11.10
C GLU A 33 9.55 31.03 12.01
N LYS A 34 8.33 30.50 12.02
CA LYS A 34 8.04 29.24 12.69
C LYS A 34 8.91 28.23 11.97
N LYS A 35 10.03 27.80 12.57
CA LYS A 35 10.88 26.75 12.00
C LYS A 35 9.95 25.59 11.66
N THR A 36 9.74 25.36 10.38
CA THR A 36 8.89 24.26 9.90
C THR A 36 9.53 22.99 10.41
N GLU A 37 8.85 22.32 11.35
CA GLU A 37 9.36 21.08 11.91
C GLU A 37 9.24 20.01 10.83
N ILE A 38 10.38 19.44 10.42
CA ILE A 38 10.39 18.32 9.49
C ILE A 38 10.22 17.04 10.30
N TYR A 39 9.32 16.18 9.84
CA TYR A 39 9.04 14.89 10.47
C TYR A 39 9.69 13.77 9.65
N PRO A 40 10.80 13.15 10.10
CA PRO A 40 11.31 11.95 9.44
C PRO A 40 10.36 10.77 9.71
N ILE A 41 9.80 10.18 8.66
CA ILE A 41 8.93 9.00 8.74
C ILE A 41 9.49 7.92 7.82
N SER A 42 9.70 6.72 8.35
CA SER A 42 10.13 5.57 7.55
C SER A 42 8.96 4.65 7.22
N ILE A 43 8.83 4.26 5.97
CA ILE A 43 7.87 3.26 5.50
C ILE A 43 8.63 1.98 5.21
N VAL A 44 8.27 0.89 5.88
CA VAL A 44 8.91 -0.42 5.71
C VAL A 44 7.92 -1.37 5.05
N ILE A 45 8.25 -1.81 3.84
CA ILE A 45 7.43 -2.75 3.07
C ILE A 45 8.01 -4.17 3.09
N GLY A 46 7.15 -5.16 2.84
CA GLY A 46 7.53 -6.59 2.83
C GLY A 46 8.12 -7.09 1.51
N ASP A 47 8.41 -6.19 0.58
CA ASP A 47 8.90 -6.52 -0.76
C ASP A 47 10.31 -6.00 -0.99
N THR A 48 10.98 -6.59 -1.99
CA THR A 48 12.32 -6.20 -2.40
C THR A 48 12.33 -5.02 -3.39
N THR A 49 11.17 -4.64 -3.93
CA THR A 49 10.98 -3.47 -4.80
C THR A 49 9.69 -2.73 -4.44
N ASP A 50 9.58 -1.46 -4.83
CA ASP A 50 8.38 -0.63 -4.64
C ASP A 50 7.44 -0.61 -5.87
N ASP A 51 7.66 -1.49 -6.86
CA ASP A 51 6.94 -1.50 -8.15
C ASP A 51 5.42 -1.62 -7.98
N TYR A 52 4.97 -2.42 -7.01
CA TYR A 52 3.54 -2.62 -6.71
C TYR A 52 2.94 -1.50 -5.84
N TYR A 53 3.77 -0.57 -5.35
CA TYR A 53 3.39 0.51 -4.44
C TYR A 53 3.38 1.88 -5.11
N THR A 54 3.48 1.97 -6.44
CA THR A 54 3.55 3.27 -7.15
C THR A 54 2.38 4.21 -6.79
N ASN A 55 1.13 3.72 -6.80
CA ASN A 55 -0.04 4.54 -6.47
C ASN A 55 -0.09 4.89 -4.96
N PHE A 56 0.34 3.97 -4.10
CA PHE A 56 0.49 4.23 -2.67
C PHE A 56 1.52 5.33 -2.42
N ARG A 57 2.68 5.24 -3.09
CA ARG A 57 3.77 6.20 -2.99
C ARG A 57 3.38 7.60 -3.45
N LYS A 58 2.58 7.74 -4.52
CA LYS A 58 2.02 9.05 -4.89
C LYS A 58 1.21 9.71 -3.77
N GLY A 59 0.42 8.92 -3.03
CA GLY A 59 -0.32 9.40 -1.86
C GLY A 59 0.60 9.82 -0.72
N VAL A 60 1.64 9.01 -0.47
CA VAL A 60 2.71 9.30 0.50
C VAL A 60 3.41 10.62 0.16
N ASP A 61 3.90 10.77 -1.09
CA ASP A 61 4.63 11.95 -1.55
C ASP A 61 3.75 13.20 -1.45
N LYS A 62 2.47 13.09 -1.82
CA LYS A 62 1.50 14.18 -1.68
C LYS A 62 1.35 14.64 -0.23
N ALA A 63 1.17 13.69 0.70
CA ALA A 63 1.07 14.00 2.12
C ALA A 63 2.41 14.51 2.68
N ALA A 64 3.54 14.00 2.18
CA ALA A 64 4.85 14.44 2.64
C ALA A 64 5.10 15.92 2.35
N ASP A 65 4.73 16.37 1.15
CA ASP A 65 4.76 17.78 0.75
C ASP A 65 3.85 18.66 1.61
N GLU A 66 2.62 18.20 1.90
CA GLU A 66 1.63 18.97 2.66
C GLU A 66 1.97 19.09 4.16
N TYR A 67 2.56 18.05 4.74
CA TYR A 67 2.81 17.96 6.18
C TYR A 67 4.29 18.14 6.56
N ASN A 68 5.17 18.48 5.61
CA ASN A 68 6.61 18.67 5.80
C ASN A 68 7.29 17.41 6.38
N VAL A 69 7.02 16.27 5.76
CA VAL A 69 7.58 14.98 6.15
C VAL A 69 8.76 14.67 5.25
N ASP A 70 9.84 14.15 5.84
CA ASP A 70 10.93 13.52 5.11
C ASP A 70 10.70 12.01 5.13
N VAL A 71 10.40 11.41 3.98
CA VAL A 71 9.99 10.00 3.89
C VAL A 71 11.16 9.13 3.45
N ASN A 72 11.47 8.10 4.26
CA ASN A 72 12.38 7.03 3.87
C ASN A 72 11.57 5.78 3.51
N PHE A 73 11.64 5.36 2.25
CA PHE A 73 10.93 4.16 1.78
C PHE A 73 11.89 2.97 1.74
N ILE A 74 11.64 1.96 2.58
CA ILE A 74 12.55 0.85 2.87
C ILE A 74 11.96 -0.46 2.35
N THR A 75 12.76 -1.16 1.55
CA THR A 75 12.47 -2.48 0.98
C THR A 75 13.34 -3.54 1.64
N LEU A 76 12.95 -4.82 1.52
CA LEU A 76 13.76 -5.96 1.95
C LEU A 76 14.91 -6.21 0.96
N TYR A 77 15.96 -6.87 1.43
CA TYR A 77 17.02 -7.44 0.62
C TYR A 77 16.60 -8.80 0.06
N GLU A 78 15.97 -9.63 0.89
CA GLU A 78 15.49 -10.95 0.50
C GLU A 78 13.97 -11.08 0.67
N LYS A 79 13.32 -11.73 -0.31
CA LYS A 79 11.87 -11.92 -0.30
C LYS A 79 11.51 -12.96 0.77
N GLY A 80 10.48 -12.65 1.57
CA GLY A 80 9.92 -13.63 2.51
C GLY A 80 10.51 -13.60 3.92
N ASP A 81 11.52 -12.76 4.20
CA ASP A 81 12.15 -12.66 5.52
C ASP A 81 11.43 -11.65 6.44
N VAL A 82 10.58 -12.18 7.32
CA VAL A 82 9.89 -11.37 8.34
C VAL A 82 10.87 -10.84 9.39
N THR A 83 11.93 -11.59 9.72
CA THR A 83 12.91 -11.16 10.72
C THR A 83 13.67 -9.95 10.21
N GLU A 84 14.12 -10.01 8.95
CA GLU A 84 14.74 -8.89 8.25
C GLU A 84 13.83 -7.66 8.26
N GLN A 85 12.54 -7.82 7.91
CA GLN A 85 11.58 -6.71 7.93
C GLN A 85 11.51 -6.02 9.30
N MET A 86 11.48 -6.81 10.39
CA MET A 86 11.40 -6.27 11.74
C MET A 86 12.72 -5.65 12.19
N GLU A 87 13.87 -6.16 11.76
CA GLU A 87 15.19 -5.57 11.99
C GLU A 87 15.33 -4.22 11.28
N LEU A 88 14.89 -4.12 10.03
CA LEU A 88 14.83 -2.87 9.27
C LEU A 88 13.94 -1.84 9.97
N LEU A 89 12.72 -2.25 10.36
CA LEU A 89 11.81 -1.37 11.12
C LEU A 89 12.45 -0.84 12.40
N LYS A 90 13.08 -1.73 13.18
CA LYS A 90 13.77 -1.32 14.41
C LYS A 90 14.90 -0.34 14.12
N ARG A 91 15.72 -0.62 13.11
CA ARG A 91 16.85 0.22 12.71
C ARG A 91 16.39 1.63 12.35
N GLU A 92 15.36 1.77 11.51
CA GLU A 92 14.83 3.08 11.11
C GLU A 92 14.33 3.91 12.30
N ILE A 93 13.67 3.25 13.26
CA ILE A 93 13.20 3.89 14.50
C ILE A 93 14.40 4.31 15.37
N ASP A 94 15.41 3.46 15.54
CA ASP A 94 16.62 3.75 16.31
C ASP A 94 17.47 4.86 15.66
N ASP A 95 17.45 4.95 14.32
CA ASP A 95 18.16 5.96 13.51
C ASP A 95 17.46 7.32 13.45
N GLY A 96 16.29 7.45 14.10
CA GLY A 96 15.64 8.74 14.38
C GLY A 96 14.34 8.99 13.63
N ALA A 97 13.73 7.98 13.01
CA ALA A 97 12.37 8.10 12.49
C ALA A 97 11.40 8.45 13.64
N LYS A 98 10.64 9.54 13.49
CA LYS A 98 9.68 10.01 14.49
C LYS A 98 8.39 9.18 14.50
N ALA A 99 8.10 8.51 13.41
CA ALA A 99 7.08 7.47 13.30
C ALA A 99 7.51 6.49 12.19
N ALA A 100 6.93 5.30 12.21
CA ALA A 100 7.09 4.34 11.12
C ALA A 100 5.74 3.86 10.58
N VAL A 101 5.70 3.57 9.29
CA VAL A 101 4.58 2.90 8.62
C VAL A 101 5.04 1.50 8.26
N LEU A 102 4.33 0.47 8.70
CA LEU A 102 4.63 -0.92 8.40
C LEU A 102 3.59 -1.50 7.44
N VAL A 103 4.04 -2.02 6.29
CA VAL A 103 3.26 -2.93 5.46
C VAL A 103 3.69 -4.35 5.80
N PRO A 104 2.95 -5.08 6.68
CA PRO A 104 3.43 -6.34 7.22
C PRO A 104 3.50 -7.41 6.14
N LEU A 105 4.66 -8.05 6.02
CA LEU A 105 4.86 -9.17 5.10
C LEU A 105 3.99 -10.37 5.49
N LYS A 106 3.98 -10.72 6.77
CA LYS A 106 3.10 -11.75 7.36
C LYS A 106 2.54 -11.23 8.68
N GLN A 107 1.27 -10.86 8.68
CA GLN A 107 0.65 -10.12 9.78
C GLN A 107 0.89 -10.75 11.17
N GLN A 108 0.65 -12.05 11.29
CA GLN A 108 0.72 -12.77 12.58
C GLN A 108 2.15 -12.85 13.10
N GLU A 109 3.12 -13.15 12.22
CA GLU A 109 4.54 -13.24 12.58
C GLU A 109 5.11 -11.86 12.94
N CYS A 110 4.79 -10.81 12.16
CA CYS A 110 5.18 -9.43 12.48
C CYS A 110 4.65 -9.00 13.84
N SER A 111 3.35 -9.20 14.12
CA SER A 111 2.75 -8.85 15.40
C SER A 111 3.42 -9.58 16.57
N ALA A 112 3.72 -10.88 16.41
CA ALA A 112 4.35 -11.67 17.46
C ALA A 112 5.78 -11.21 17.77
N ILE A 113 6.55 -10.79 16.76
CA ILE A 113 7.90 -10.24 16.97
C ILE A 113 7.82 -8.86 17.65
N LEU A 114 6.87 -8.03 17.22
CA LEU A 114 6.69 -6.68 17.77
C LEU A 114 6.22 -6.69 19.23
N ASP A 115 5.49 -7.70 19.69
CA ASP A 115 5.13 -7.87 21.11
C ASP A 115 6.36 -7.99 22.02
N GLY A 116 7.48 -8.49 21.49
CA GLY A 116 8.77 -8.58 22.19
C GLY A 116 9.67 -7.35 22.00
N MET A 117 9.28 -6.39 21.17
CA MET A 117 10.10 -5.25 20.77
C MET A 117 9.72 -3.98 21.54
N VAL A 118 10.73 -3.20 21.94
CA VAL A 118 10.52 -1.85 22.50
C VAL A 118 10.69 -0.83 21.38
N LEU A 119 9.59 -0.19 21.00
CA LEU A 119 9.57 0.90 20.02
C LEU A 119 9.58 2.24 20.73
N SER A 120 10.47 3.15 20.30
CA SER A 120 10.55 4.54 20.79
C SER A 120 9.63 5.50 20.03
N SER A 121 9.14 5.09 18.86
CA SER A 121 8.30 5.88 17.95
C SER A 121 6.99 5.15 17.66
N PRO A 122 5.87 5.89 17.43
CA PRO A 122 4.60 5.30 17.06
C PRO A 122 4.64 4.59 15.70
N LEU A 123 3.80 3.57 15.55
CA LEU A 123 3.65 2.77 14.35
C LEU A 123 2.26 2.94 13.73
N ILE A 124 2.22 3.11 12.42
CA ILE A 124 1.01 2.97 11.60
C ILE A 124 1.09 1.63 10.87
N VAL A 125 0.04 0.84 10.93
CA VAL A 125 -0.02 -0.48 10.29
C VAL A 125 -0.88 -0.39 9.04
N MET A 126 -0.32 -0.78 7.89
CA MET A 126 -1.11 -0.98 6.68
C MET A 126 -1.79 -2.34 6.79
N GLY A 127 -3.05 -2.32 7.22
CA GLY A 127 -3.86 -3.48 7.54
C GLY A 127 -4.56 -3.34 8.90
N THR A 128 -4.91 -4.48 9.49
CA THR A 128 -5.56 -4.51 10.80
C THR A 128 -4.57 -4.06 11.87
N ILE A 129 -4.97 -3.07 12.67
CA ILE A 129 -4.14 -2.53 13.74
C ILE A 129 -3.70 -3.60 14.74
N PHE A 130 -2.42 -3.59 15.09
CA PHE A 130 -1.84 -4.51 16.07
C PHE A 130 -2.22 -4.13 17.50
N PRO A 131 -2.35 -5.08 18.43
CA PRO A 131 -2.88 -4.82 19.78
C PRO A 131 -1.95 -3.98 20.67
N GLY A 132 -0.67 -3.84 20.34
CA GLY A 132 0.29 -3.07 21.13
C GLY A 132 -0.01 -1.56 21.13
N ASP A 133 0.25 -0.89 22.26
CA ASP A 133 0.03 0.56 22.44
C ASP A 133 0.88 1.43 21.50
N TRP A 134 1.97 0.87 20.96
CA TRP A 134 2.81 1.52 19.95
C TRP A 134 2.12 1.59 18.58
N ALA A 135 1.13 0.74 18.30
CA ALA A 135 0.35 0.80 17.08
C ALA A 135 -0.77 1.83 17.24
N MET A 136 -0.63 2.96 16.55
CA MET A 136 -1.53 4.11 16.68
C MET A 136 -2.69 4.06 15.68
N SER A 137 -2.47 3.55 14.48
CA SER A 137 -3.55 3.43 13.49
C SER A 137 -3.38 2.18 12.63
N GLY A 138 -4.49 1.55 12.25
CA GLY A 138 -4.55 0.55 11.19
C GLY A 138 -5.29 1.15 9.99
N ILE A 139 -4.74 1.00 8.79
CA ILE A 139 -5.39 1.44 7.55
C ILE A 139 -5.52 0.23 6.64
N SER A 140 -6.74 -0.26 6.46
CA SER A 140 -7.00 -1.47 5.70
C SER A 140 -8.22 -1.34 4.81
N GLN A 141 -8.40 -2.29 3.91
CA GLN A 141 -9.72 -2.63 3.40
C GLN A 141 -10.40 -3.64 4.34
N ASP A 142 -11.69 -3.92 4.13
CA ASP A 142 -12.35 -5.04 4.78
C ASP A 142 -12.06 -6.33 3.99
N TYR A 143 -11.07 -7.10 4.46
CA TYR A 143 -10.64 -8.33 3.78
C TYR A 143 -11.73 -9.41 3.68
N GLN A 144 -12.72 -9.39 4.58
CA GLN A 144 -13.85 -10.31 4.49
C GLN A 144 -14.80 -9.86 3.38
N GLU A 145 -15.13 -8.57 3.35
CA GLU A 145 -16.00 -8.03 2.32
C GLU A 145 -15.36 -8.14 0.92
N THR A 146 -14.06 -7.88 0.78
CA THR A 146 -13.38 -7.97 -0.52
C THR A 146 -13.31 -9.40 -1.07
N GLY A 147 -13.02 -10.40 -0.21
CA GLY A 147 -13.05 -11.80 -0.61
C GLY A 147 -14.46 -12.25 -1.03
N LYS A 148 -15.48 -11.84 -0.28
CA LYS A 148 -16.89 -12.12 -0.61
C LYS A 148 -17.31 -11.43 -1.91
N MET A 149 -16.95 -10.16 -2.08
CA MET A 149 -17.26 -9.36 -3.26
C MET A 149 -16.74 -10.03 -4.55
N LEU A 150 -15.50 -10.53 -4.53
CA LEU A 150 -14.93 -11.25 -5.66
C LEU A 150 -15.64 -12.60 -5.89
N GLY A 151 -15.92 -13.35 -4.82
CA GLY A 151 -16.63 -14.64 -4.91
C GLY A 151 -18.05 -14.50 -5.46
N ASP A 152 -18.79 -13.49 -5.00
CA ASP A 152 -20.14 -13.19 -5.47
C ASP A 152 -20.14 -12.75 -6.95
N ALA A 153 -19.12 -12.02 -7.39
CA ALA A 153 -18.96 -11.65 -8.80
C ALA A 153 -18.70 -12.89 -9.67
N ILE A 154 -17.73 -13.74 -9.28
CA ILE A 154 -17.44 -14.99 -9.97
C ILE A 154 -18.68 -15.88 -10.06
N ALA A 155 -19.42 -16.05 -8.96
CA ALA A 155 -20.62 -16.87 -8.91
C ALA A 155 -21.77 -16.34 -9.78
N ARG A 156 -21.83 -15.01 -10.00
CA ARG A 156 -22.84 -14.37 -10.85
C ARG A 156 -22.50 -14.50 -12.33
N GLU A 157 -21.22 -14.48 -12.65
CA GLU A 157 -20.70 -14.43 -14.04
C GLU A 157 -20.41 -15.81 -14.63
N ASN A 158 -20.38 -16.85 -13.78
CA ASN A 158 -19.99 -18.20 -14.19
C ASN A 158 -20.95 -19.27 -13.65
N THR A 159 -20.74 -20.51 -14.11
CA THR A 159 -21.50 -21.69 -13.72
C THR A 159 -20.63 -22.64 -12.89
N PRO A 160 -21.21 -23.35 -11.90
CA PRO A 160 -20.46 -24.17 -10.93
C PRO A 160 -19.90 -25.48 -11.48
N ASP A 161 -20.17 -25.82 -12.75
CA ASP A 161 -19.55 -26.93 -13.47
C ASP A 161 -18.07 -26.69 -13.78
N LYS A 162 -17.64 -25.43 -13.78
CA LYS A 162 -16.26 -25.01 -14.01
C LYS A 162 -15.46 -24.99 -12.70
N PRO A 163 -14.26 -25.58 -12.65
CA PRO A 163 -13.40 -25.48 -11.48
C PRO A 163 -12.83 -24.07 -11.34
N VAL A 164 -12.62 -23.64 -10.10
CA VAL A 164 -11.96 -22.38 -9.76
C VAL A 164 -10.54 -22.69 -9.30
N LEU A 165 -9.55 -22.18 -10.03
CA LEU A 165 -8.14 -22.27 -9.67
C LEU A 165 -7.71 -20.95 -9.04
N VAL A 166 -7.32 -21.01 -7.77
CA VAL A 166 -6.89 -19.86 -6.98
C VAL A 166 -5.37 -19.88 -6.86
N PHE A 167 -4.74 -18.78 -7.21
CA PHE A 167 -3.30 -18.56 -7.14
C PHE A 167 -2.99 -17.50 -6.08
N SER A 168 -1.95 -17.74 -5.29
CA SER A 168 -1.52 -16.82 -4.25
C SER A 168 -0.02 -16.92 -4.03
N GLU A 169 0.57 -15.82 -3.56
CA GLU A 169 1.92 -15.83 -3.02
C GLU A 169 2.02 -16.80 -1.83
N GLY A 170 0.95 -16.89 -1.03
CA GLY A 170 0.80 -17.79 0.11
C GLY A 170 -0.24 -17.22 1.07
N LEU A 171 -0.96 -18.08 1.77
CA LEU A 171 -2.03 -17.62 2.67
C LEU A 171 -1.50 -16.83 3.87
N GLU A 172 -0.27 -17.10 4.31
CA GLU A 172 0.34 -16.38 5.44
C GLU A 172 0.91 -15.01 5.03
N TYR A 173 0.96 -14.69 3.73
CA TYR A 173 1.44 -13.41 3.22
C TYR A 173 0.32 -12.36 3.20
N GLY A 174 0.64 -11.16 3.70
CA GLY A 174 -0.30 -10.06 3.83
C GLY A 174 -1.57 -10.48 4.58
N TYR A 175 -2.71 -10.40 3.90
CA TYR A 175 -4.04 -10.75 4.40
C TYR A 175 -4.74 -11.78 3.48
N ASN A 176 -3.96 -12.58 2.75
CA ASN A 176 -4.46 -13.54 1.79
C ASN A 176 -5.38 -14.60 2.42
N LYS A 177 -5.09 -15.01 3.66
CA LYS A 177 -5.90 -15.96 4.42
C LYS A 177 -7.33 -15.50 4.66
N GLU A 178 -7.51 -14.25 5.08
CA GLU A 178 -8.81 -13.64 5.36
C GLU A 178 -9.63 -13.53 4.08
N VAL A 179 -8.99 -13.02 3.01
CA VAL A 179 -9.61 -12.89 1.68
C VAL A 179 -10.01 -14.26 1.14
N TYR A 180 -9.09 -15.23 1.16
CA TYR A 180 -9.33 -16.60 0.68
C TYR A 180 -10.49 -17.26 1.41
N LYS A 181 -10.54 -17.14 2.74
CA LYS A 181 -11.62 -17.74 3.55
C LYS A 181 -12.99 -17.21 3.13
N SER A 182 -13.10 -15.91 2.90
CA SER A 182 -14.36 -15.28 2.51
C SER A 182 -14.75 -15.61 1.06
N LEU A 183 -13.79 -15.57 0.14
CA LEU A 183 -13.93 -16.01 -1.25
C LEU A 183 -14.42 -17.47 -1.32
N LEU A 184 -13.74 -18.37 -0.61
CA LEU A 184 -14.07 -19.79 -0.57
C LEU A 184 -15.48 -20.03 -0.03
N ALA A 185 -15.90 -19.28 0.99
CA ALA A 185 -17.24 -19.39 1.55
C ALA A 185 -18.32 -19.00 0.52
N ALA A 186 -18.15 -17.88 -0.18
CA ALA A 186 -19.08 -17.43 -1.22
C ALA A 186 -19.17 -18.43 -2.38
N LEU A 187 -18.02 -18.89 -2.89
CA LEU A 187 -17.96 -19.86 -3.99
C LEU A 187 -18.54 -21.23 -3.61
N SER A 188 -18.22 -21.73 -2.41
CA SER A 188 -18.75 -23.01 -1.91
C SER A 188 -20.26 -22.97 -1.74
N GLN A 189 -20.80 -21.83 -1.27
CA GLN A 189 -22.25 -21.63 -1.15
C GLN A 189 -22.94 -21.65 -2.53
N ALA A 190 -22.27 -21.15 -3.57
CA ALA A 190 -22.74 -21.18 -4.94
C ALA A 190 -22.47 -22.54 -5.67
N GLY A 191 -21.82 -23.49 -4.99
CA GLY A 191 -21.59 -24.85 -5.51
C GLY A 191 -20.32 -25.03 -6.34
N PHE A 192 -19.41 -24.05 -6.35
CA PHE A 192 -18.13 -24.15 -7.06
C PHE A 192 -17.13 -25.04 -6.32
N HIS A 193 -16.28 -25.72 -7.08
CA HIS A 193 -15.11 -26.42 -6.55
C HIS A 193 -13.86 -25.55 -6.69
N VAL A 194 -13.16 -25.33 -5.58
CA VAL A 194 -11.98 -24.45 -5.51
C VAL A 194 -10.72 -25.27 -5.26
N GLN A 195 -9.67 -24.99 -6.04
CA GLN A 195 -8.32 -25.54 -5.86
C GLN A 195 -7.34 -24.39 -5.65
N LEU A 196 -6.50 -24.47 -4.61
CA LEU A 196 -5.55 -23.42 -4.23
C LEU A 196 -4.12 -23.85 -4.58
N TYR A 197 -3.39 -22.93 -5.22
CA TYR A 197 -1.97 -23.03 -5.53
C TYR A 197 -1.24 -21.85 -4.89
N GLU A 198 -0.35 -22.16 -3.96
CA GLU A 198 0.47 -21.17 -3.25
C GLU A 198 1.91 -21.25 -3.76
N LYS A 199 2.52 -20.09 -4.07
CA LYS A 199 3.95 -19.96 -4.39
C LYS A 199 4.81 -20.41 -3.20
N TYR A 200 4.46 -19.97 -1.99
CA TYR A 200 5.13 -20.34 -0.73
C TYR A 200 4.21 -21.13 0.20
N ARG A 201 4.07 -22.44 -0.04
CA ARG A 201 3.25 -23.34 0.79
C ARG A 201 3.68 -23.33 2.26
N ASN A 202 2.71 -23.22 3.17
CA ASN A 202 2.92 -23.19 4.63
C ASN A 202 3.96 -22.14 5.08
N GLY A 203 4.18 -21.08 4.29
CA GLY A 203 5.16 -20.04 4.59
C GLY A 203 6.63 -20.50 4.61
N ALA A 204 6.94 -21.69 4.05
CA ALA A 204 8.27 -22.27 4.08
C ALA A 204 9.21 -21.62 3.05
N SER A 205 10.31 -21.04 3.55
CA SER A 205 11.42 -20.42 2.81
C SER A 205 12.52 -21.41 2.41
N GLY A 206 12.22 -22.71 2.33
CA GLY A 206 13.22 -23.76 2.11
C GLY A 206 13.77 -23.82 0.67
N ALA A 207 13.03 -23.29 -0.30
CA ALA A 207 13.45 -23.12 -1.68
C ALA A 207 13.88 -21.67 -1.91
N SER A 208 14.83 -21.44 -2.81
CA SER A 208 15.21 -20.08 -3.19
C SER A 208 14.04 -19.36 -3.86
N ALA A 209 13.99 -18.03 -3.76
CA ALA A 209 12.94 -17.23 -4.39
C ALA A 209 12.80 -17.54 -5.90
N ALA A 210 13.92 -17.75 -6.60
CA ALA A 210 13.94 -18.10 -8.02
C ALA A 210 13.29 -19.47 -8.30
N GLU A 211 13.58 -20.48 -7.48
CA GLU A 211 12.95 -21.81 -7.62
C GLU A 211 11.45 -21.77 -7.36
N SER A 212 11.00 -20.98 -6.38
CA SER A 212 9.58 -20.78 -6.11
C SER A 212 8.87 -20.05 -7.25
N GLU A 213 9.51 -19.06 -7.87
CA GLU A 213 8.98 -18.36 -9.05
C GLU A 213 8.86 -19.33 -10.24
N ASP A 214 9.90 -20.13 -10.53
CA ASP A 214 9.88 -21.11 -11.62
C ASP A 214 8.81 -22.20 -11.41
N ASP A 215 8.66 -22.71 -10.18
CA ASP A 215 7.64 -23.71 -9.84
C ASP A 215 6.22 -23.16 -9.95
N PHE A 216 6.02 -21.91 -9.50
CA PHE A 216 4.72 -21.26 -9.58
C PHE A 216 4.35 -20.92 -11.02
N HIS A 217 5.28 -20.44 -11.84
CA HIS A 217 5.09 -20.25 -13.27
C HIS A 217 4.68 -21.56 -13.95
N ARG A 218 5.44 -22.65 -13.73
CA ARG A 218 5.08 -23.97 -14.27
C ARG A 218 3.70 -24.43 -13.80
N THR A 219 3.37 -24.20 -12.53
CA THR A 219 2.05 -24.53 -11.99
C THR A 219 0.93 -23.80 -12.72
N ILE A 220 1.13 -22.51 -13.05
CA ILE A 220 0.17 -21.74 -13.86
C ILE A 220 0.09 -22.31 -15.28
N GLU A 221 1.20 -22.63 -15.93
CA GLU A 221 1.20 -23.21 -17.29
C GLU A 221 0.49 -24.58 -17.34
N GLU A 222 0.73 -25.45 -16.36
CA GLU A 222 0.15 -26.79 -16.32
C GLU A 222 -1.35 -26.78 -16.04
N ASN A 223 -1.82 -25.91 -15.12
CA ASN A 223 -3.20 -25.92 -14.64
C ASN A 223 -4.09 -24.91 -15.35
N ALA A 224 -3.56 -23.73 -15.72
CA ALA A 224 -4.32 -22.73 -16.47
C ALA A 224 -4.18 -22.97 -17.98
N VAL A 225 -2.97 -22.90 -18.53
CA VAL A 225 -2.74 -22.85 -19.99
C VAL A 225 -2.95 -24.20 -20.70
N SER A 226 -2.45 -25.28 -20.10
CA SER A 226 -2.57 -26.64 -20.64
C SER A 226 -3.86 -27.35 -20.22
N GLY A 227 -4.71 -26.65 -19.46
CA GLY A 227 -6.01 -27.12 -19.02
C GLY A 227 -7.05 -27.18 -20.15
N SER A 228 -8.31 -27.35 -19.76
CA SER A 228 -9.44 -27.40 -20.69
C SER A 228 -9.77 -26.03 -21.31
N GLY A 229 -9.32 -24.94 -20.68
CA GLY A 229 -9.70 -23.56 -21.02
C GLY A 229 -11.06 -23.15 -20.43
N GLU A 230 -11.69 -24.04 -19.67
CA GLU A 230 -12.98 -23.80 -19.01
C GLU A 230 -12.80 -23.37 -17.55
N GLU A 231 -11.56 -23.39 -17.04
CA GLU A 231 -11.23 -23.03 -15.67
C GLU A 231 -11.44 -21.53 -15.41
N ILE A 232 -11.90 -21.21 -14.20
CA ILE A 232 -11.98 -19.84 -13.69
C ILE A 232 -10.71 -19.57 -12.89
N LEU A 233 -9.93 -18.58 -13.31
CA LEU A 233 -8.66 -18.25 -12.67
C LEU A 233 -8.86 -17.10 -11.68
N VAL A 234 -8.32 -17.24 -10.47
CA VAL A 234 -8.39 -16.21 -9.43
C VAL A 234 -7.01 -16.00 -8.85
N ALA A 235 -6.58 -14.75 -8.69
CA ALA A 235 -5.36 -14.41 -7.98
C ALA A 235 -5.66 -13.56 -6.74
N LEU A 236 -5.17 -13.98 -5.57
CA LEU A 236 -5.51 -13.37 -4.27
C LEU A 236 -4.74 -12.08 -3.95
N ASP A 237 -3.61 -11.88 -4.62
CA ASP A 237 -2.72 -10.75 -4.39
C ASP A 237 -2.19 -10.18 -5.71
N VAL A 238 -1.66 -8.96 -5.64
CA VAL A 238 -1.22 -8.18 -6.80
C VAL A 238 -0.11 -8.89 -7.58
N GLN A 239 0.82 -9.55 -6.88
CA GLN A 239 1.95 -10.24 -7.52
C GLN A 239 1.48 -11.50 -8.24
N SER A 240 0.65 -12.31 -7.59
CA SER A 240 0.06 -13.50 -8.20
C SER A 240 -0.79 -13.15 -9.41
N LEU A 241 -1.54 -12.04 -9.34
CA LEU A 241 -2.36 -11.59 -10.45
C LEU A 241 -1.50 -11.15 -11.64
N ASP A 242 -0.43 -10.40 -11.38
CA ASP A 242 0.50 -9.96 -12.42
C ASP A 242 1.16 -11.15 -13.12
N GLN A 243 1.63 -12.14 -12.35
CA GLN A 243 2.24 -13.35 -12.87
C GLN A 243 1.25 -14.20 -13.67
N VAL A 244 0.06 -14.49 -13.12
CA VAL A 244 -0.97 -15.28 -13.83
C VAL A 244 -1.37 -14.57 -15.12
N ALA A 245 -1.58 -13.25 -15.08
CA ALA A 245 -1.93 -12.47 -16.27
C ALA A 245 -0.84 -12.54 -17.34
N ASP A 246 0.43 -12.44 -16.97
CA ASP A 246 1.55 -12.52 -17.92
C ASP A 246 1.65 -13.90 -18.59
N VAL A 247 1.50 -14.99 -17.80
CA VAL A 247 1.55 -16.37 -18.33
C VAL A 247 0.40 -16.62 -19.30
N ILE A 248 -0.82 -16.23 -18.95
CA ILE A 248 -1.99 -16.53 -19.79
C ILE A 248 -2.15 -15.54 -20.96
N ALA A 249 -1.61 -14.33 -20.89
CA ALA A 249 -1.71 -13.34 -21.98
C ALA A 249 -1.07 -13.81 -23.30
N GLY A 250 -0.12 -14.76 -23.24
CA GLY A 250 0.49 -15.40 -24.41
C GLY A 250 -0.25 -16.65 -24.89
N SER A 251 -1.26 -17.12 -24.16
CA SER A 251 -1.97 -18.36 -24.46
C SER A 251 -3.01 -18.17 -25.57
N PRO A 252 -3.15 -19.11 -26.52
CA PRO A 252 -4.28 -19.10 -27.47
C PRO A 252 -5.61 -19.47 -26.81
N VAL A 253 -5.59 -19.99 -25.57
CA VAL A 253 -6.77 -20.45 -24.81
C VAL A 253 -7.44 -19.30 -24.05
N TYR A 254 -6.64 -18.39 -23.51
CA TYR A 254 -7.11 -17.24 -22.74
C TYR A 254 -6.80 -15.97 -23.53
N GLY A 255 -7.83 -15.20 -23.84
CA GLY A 255 -7.68 -13.98 -24.61
C GLY A 255 -8.89 -13.08 -24.48
N LYS A 256 -8.89 -12.02 -25.29
CA LYS A 256 -9.88 -10.93 -25.26
C LYS A 256 -11.34 -11.42 -25.31
N ASP A 257 -11.59 -12.56 -25.94
CA ASP A 257 -12.94 -13.09 -26.16
C ASP A 257 -13.38 -14.12 -25.08
N THR A 258 -12.46 -14.54 -24.20
CA THR A 258 -12.69 -15.48 -23.08
C THR A 258 -11.97 -15.06 -21.79
N PRO A 259 -12.10 -13.80 -21.32
CA PRO A 259 -11.47 -13.39 -20.07
C PRO A 259 -12.09 -14.16 -18.89
N ASN A 260 -11.27 -14.97 -18.21
CA ASN A 260 -11.68 -15.77 -17.05
C ASN A 260 -10.78 -15.54 -15.82
N LEU A 261 -9.93 -14.51 -15.83
CA LEU A 261 -9.05 -14.16 -14.72
C LEU A 261 -9.63 -13.06 -13.85
N TYR A 262 -9.75 -13.33 -12.56
CA TYR A 262 -10.22 -12.42 -11.52
C TYR A 262 -9.12 -12.19 -10.48
N GLY A 263 -9.12 -11.06 -9.78
CA GLY A 263 -8.17 -10.90 -8.68
C GLY A 263 -8.20 -9.55 -7.97
N PHE A 264 -7.09 -9.21 -7.34
CA PHE A 264 -6.94 -7.99 -6.54
C PHE A 264 -5.80 -7.13 -7.06
N GLY A 265 -6.03 -5.81 -7.15
CA GLY A 265 -4.99 -4.84 -7.47
C GLY A 265 -5.41 -3.79 -8.50
N SER A 266 -4.57 -2.78 -8.66
CA SER A 266 -4.79 -1.66 -9.59
C SER A 266 -3.48 -1.02 -10.07
N THR A 267 -2.40 -1.80 -10.20
CA THR A 267 -1.19 -1.29 -10.84
C THR A 267 -1.48 -0.98 -12.31
N THR A 268 -0.73 -0.04 -12.89
CA THR A 268 -0.86 0.32 -14.31
C THR A 268 -0.77 -0.91 -15.22
N LYS A 269 0.11 -1.86 -14.90
CA LYS A 269 0.26 -3.12 -15.65
C LYS A 269 -1.01 -3.97 -15.57
N ILE A 270 -1.57 -4.18 -14.38
CA ILE A 270 -2.83 -4.92 -14.17
C ILE A 270 -4.00 -4.23 -14.90
N LEU A 271 -4.14 -2.91 -14.78
CA LEU A 271 -5.21 -2.17 -15.45
C LEU A 271 -5.09 -2.26 -16.98
N ASN A 272 -3.87 -2.25 -17.52
CA ASN A 272 -3.63 -2.49 -18.94
C ASN A 272 -3.99 -3.92 -19.37
N GLN A 273 -3.74 -4.93 -18.53
CA GLN A 273 -4.15 -6.32 -18.82
C GLN A 273 -5.69 -6.46 -18.81
N MET A 274 -6.39 -5.75 -17.93
CA MET A 274 -7.86 -5.66 -17.96
C MET A 274 -8.35 -4.97 -19.25
N ASP A 275 -7.78 -3.82 -19.65
CA ASP A 275 -8.17 -3.16 -20.91
C ASP A 275 -7.91 -4.04 -22.14
N ARG A 276 -6.85 -4.85 -22.12
CA ARG A 276 -6.57 -5.85 -23.17
C ARG A 276 -7.53 -7.04 -23.17
N GLY A 277 -8.32 -7.21 -22.10
CA GLY A 277 -9.26 -8.32 -21.94
C GLY A 277 -8.60 -9.63 -21.52
N VAL A 278 -7.48 -9.55 -20.80
CA VAL A 278 -6.87 -10.72 -20.14
C VAL A 278 -7.54 -10.95 -18.78
N ILE A 279 -7.73 -9.87 -18.04
CA ILE A 279 -8.39 -9.86 -16.74
C ILE A 279 -9.86 -9.49 -16.93
N LYS A 280 -10.76 -10.30 -16.35
CA LYS A 280 -12.21 -10.13 -16.41
C LYS A 280 -12.72 -9.12 -15.38
N GLY A 281 -12.31 -9.28 -14.13
CA GLY A 281 -12.80 -8.47 -13.02
C GLY A 281 -11.76 -8.32 -11.91
N LEU A 282 -11.76 -7.18 -11.23
CA LEU A 282 -10.81 -6.88 -10.16
C LEU A 282 -11.53 -6.30 -8.95
N VAL A 283 -11.10 -6.70 -7.76
CA VAL A 283 -11.35 -5.91 -6.56
C VAL A 283 -10.18 -4.96 -6.33
N THR A 284 -10.51 -3.67 -6.17
CA THR A 284 -9.54 -2.61 -5.96
C THR A 284 -9.95 -1.70 -4.81
N THR A 285 -8.97 -1.01 -4.26
CA THR A 285 -9.10 -0.04 -3.17
C THR A 285 -8.22 1.17 -3.52
N ASN A 286 -8.57 2.36 -3.03
CA ASN A 286 -7.80 3.56 -3.28
C ASN A 286 -6.43 3.52 -2.58
N GLN A 287 -5.40 3.09 -3.31
CA GLN A 287 -4.01 3.02 -2.82
C GLN A 287 -3.43 4.41 -2.55
N PHE A 288 -3.83 5.43 -3.32
CA PHE A 288 -3.40 6.81 -3.08
C PHE A 288 -3.89 7.28 -1.71
N ASP A 289 -5.17 7.09 -1.39
CA ASP A 289 -5.70 7.45 -0.08
C ASP A 289 -5.03 6.65 1.03
N ALA A 290 -4.74 5.36 0.80
CA ALA A 290 -4.02 4.52 1.76
C ALA A 290 -2.63 5.12 2.10
N GLY A 291 -1.86 5.52 1.08
CA GLY A 291 -0.56 6.16 1.24
C GLY A 291 -0.65 7.51 1.92
N TYR A 292 -1.57 8.36 1.45
CA TYR A 292 -1.79 9.70 2.02
C TYR A 292 -2.18 9.62 3.50
N LEU A 293 -3.16 8.77 3.84
CA LEU A 293 -3.63 8.59 5.21
C LEU A 293 -2.54 8.00 6.11
N SER A 294 -1.66 7.14 5.60
CA SER A 294 -0.55 6.58 6.40
C SER A 294 0.37 7.67 6.95
N ILE A 295 0.66 8.69 6.14
CA ILE A 295 1.49 9.84 6.53
C ILE A 295 0.71 10.77 7.45
N VAL A 296 -0.55 11.08 7.13
CA VAL A 296 -1.41 11.91 7.99
C VAL A 296 -1.48 11.32 9.40
N LYS A 297 -1.73 10.02 9.51
CA LYS A 297 -1.83 9.32 10.80
C LYS A 297 -0.49 9.25 11.53
N ALA A 298 0.61 9.09 10.80
CA ALA A 298 1.94 9.15 11.40
C ALA A 298 2.24 10.54 11.98
N VAL A 299 1.89 11.63 11.28
CA VAL A 299 2.04 13.01 11.78
C VAL A 299 1.15 13.27 12.99
N GLU A 300 -0.12 12.87 12.93
CA GLU A 300 -1.05 12.94 14.07
C GLU A 300 -0.46 12.25 15.32
N ALA A 301 0.06 11.03 15.14
CA ALA A 301 0.70 10.28 16.21
C ALA A 301 1.95 10.98 16.78
N ILE A 302 2.81 11.57 15.94
CA ILE A 302 3.99 12.34 16.37
C ILE A 302 3.57 13.55 17.22
N GLU A 303 2.56 14.28 16.75
CA GLU A 303 2.03 15.46 17.43
C GLU A 303 1.18 15.11 18.67
N LYS A 304 0.99 13.82 18.96
CA LYS A 304 0.11 13.30 20.01
C LYS A 304 -1.32 13.83 19.88
N ARG A 305 -1.78 13.92 18.64
CA ARG A 305 -3.14 14.27 18.25
C ARG A 305 -3.83 13.01 17.76
N GLY A 306 -5.08 12.81 18.18
CA GLY A 306 -5.86 11.65 17.78
C GLY A 306 -5.72 10.47 18.74
N ASP A 307 -6.76 9.65 18.74
CA ASP A 307 -6.82 8.39 19.48
C ASP A 307 -6.43 7.23 18.56
N ARG A 308 -6.16 6.08 19.18
CA ARG A 308 -5.91 4.84 18.45
C ARG A 308 -7.13 4.43 17.62
N ASP A 309 -6.98 4.25 16.32
CA ASP A 309 -8.11 3.99 15.41
C ASP A 309 -7.84 2.89 14.35
N GLN A 310 -8.91 2.37 13.77
CA GLN A 310 -8.88 1.53 12.58
C GLN A 310 -9.67 2.24 11.48
N ILE A 311 -8.99 2.58 10.38
CA ILE A 311 -9.60 3.12 9.17
C ILE A 311 -9.85 1.96 8.21
N VAL A 312 -11.07 1.90 7.69
CA VAL A 312 -11.47 0.98 6.64
C VAL A 312 -11.69 1.76 5.35
N LEU A 313 -10.88 1.47 4.34
CA LEU A 313 -10.99 2.01 2.99
C LEU A 313 -12.05 1.23 2.21
N GLU A 314 -12.81 1.96 1.40
CA GLU A 314 -13.82 1.36 0.53
C GLU A 314 -13.16 0.58 -0.62
N SER A 315 -13.71 -0.59 -0.89
CA SER A 315 -13.28 -1.47 -1.97
C SER A 315 -14.37 -1.57 -3.04
N TYR A 316 -13.93 -1.79 -4.27
CA TYR A 316 -14.79 -1.79 -5.44
C TYR A 316 -14.47 -3.00 -6.31
N TYR A 317 -15.52 -3.68 -6.78
CA TYR A 317 -15.41 -4.59 -7.90
C TYR A 317 -15.55 -3.80 -9.20
N ILE A 318 -14.57 -3.93 -10.09
CA ILE A 318 -14.53 -3.25 -11.37
C ILE A 318 -14.32 -4.25 -12.51
N GLU A 319 -14.93 -3.96 -13.63
CA GLU A 319 -14.70 -4.62 -14.91
C GLU A 319 -14.09 -3.64 -15.92
N LYS A 320 -13.78 -4.14 -17.11
CA LYS A 320 -13.17 -3.35 -18.18
C LYS A 320 -13.93 -2.06 -18.51
N ASP A 321 -15.26 -2.09 -18.48
CA ASP A 321 -16.07 -0.91 -18.81
C ASP A 321 -15.96 0.19 -17.73
N ASP A 322 -15.71 -0.20 -16.48
CA ASP A 322 -15.52 0.71 -15.34
C ASP A 322 -14.22 1.52 -15.45
N LEU A 323 -13.20 1.04 -16.19
CA LEU A 323 -11.90 1.73 -16.35
C LEU A 323 -12.04 3.16 -16.92
N LYS A 324 -13.13 3.44 -17.65
CA LYS A 324 -13.39 4.73 -18.28
C LYS A 324 -14.39 5.59 -17.50
N GLU A 325 -14.92 5.07 -16.39
CA GLU A 325 -15.88 5.81 -15.59
C GLU A 325 -15.18 6.85 -14.72
N THR A 326 -15.67 8.09 -14.77
CA THR A 326 -15.11 9.22 -14.03
C THR A 326 -15.03 8.98 -12.51
N ARG A 327 -15.91 8.12 -11.97
CA ARG A 327 -15.88 7.77 -10.54
C ARG A 327 -14.62 6.99 -10.14
N PHE A 328 -14.06 6.19 -11.04
CA PHE A 328 -12.88 5.36 -10.77
C PHE A 328 -11.58 6.00 -11.24
N GLU A 329 -11.64 7.01 -12.10
CA GLU A 329 -10.45 7.68 -12.65
C GLU A 329 -9.43 8.08 -11.57
N LYS A 330 -9.88 8.70 -10.47
CA LYS A 330 -9.00 9.11 -9.37
C LYS A 330 -8.46 7.95 -8.54
N ILE A 331 -9.22 6.86 -8.44
CA ILE A 331 -8.86 5.67 -7.65
C ILE A 331 -7.82 4.85 -8.41
N LEU A 332 -7.98 4.74 -9.73
CA LEU A 332 -7.16 3.89 -10.60
C LEU A 332 -5.93 4.62 -11.15
N TYR A 333 -6.10 5.90 -11.48
CA TYR A 333 -5.08 6.73 -12.13
C TYR A 333 -4.83 8.02 -11.34
N PRO A 334 -4.33 7.92 -10.10
CA PRO A 334 -3.98 9.12 -9.33
C PRO A 334 -2.91 9.92 -10.09
N ILE A 335 -3.23 11.17 -10.38
CA ILE A 335 -2.33 12.18 -10.98
C ILE A 335 -1.77 13.03 -9.83
N GLU A 336 -0.50 13.44 -9.96
CA GLU A 336 0.21 14.33 -9.02
C GLU A 336 -0.41 15.73 -8.90
#